data_AF-A0A1J8Q6Y8-F1
#
_entry.id   AF-A0A1J8Q6Y8-F1
#
_cell.length_a   1.000
_cell.length_b   1.000
_cell.length_c   1.000
_cell.angle_alpha   90.00
_cell.angle_beta   90.00
_cell.angle_gamma   90.00
#
_symmetry.space_group_name_H-M   'P 1'
#
loop_
_entity.id
_entity.type
_entity.pdbx_description
1 polymer ?
#
loop_
_entity_poly.entity_id
_entity_poly.type
_entity_poly.pdbx_seq_one_letter_code
_entity_poly.pdbx_strand_id
1 'polypeptide(L)'
;IALQPISHNALSVSVETWFPDPCLIVGTTSEDRHKRYLVTWLSIRSAWLNCITASTASPVHPAIWHGFLNSILDPEQVFSSSSASSCQLNEAMDLFGPEFVKLHITAHQSPALLTWHNITVTVDTLSTELICQVLWDLAKHNFHFELLSLDKRMATAAWNDDSTTRLEMVLHVFVGGAGTVLGSEPFLDRNQGLGALRAEDRSPFIENFRVLLSS
;
A
#
# COMPACT_ATOMS: atom_id res chain seq x y z
N ILE A 1 30.65 -11.69 39.19
CA ILE A 1 30.56 -11.52 37.71
C ILE A 1 29.08 -11.42 37.39
N ALA A 2 28.57 -10.19 37.25
CA ALA A 2 27.18 -9.92 36.94
C ALA A 2 27.00 -9.98 35.41
N LEU A 3 26.08 -10.80 34.94
CA LEU A 3 25.70 -10.89 33.52
C LEU A 3 24.84 -9.66 33.19
N GLN A 4 25.31 -8.83 32.25
CA GLN A 4 24.50 -7.79 31.64
C GLN A 4 23.46 -8.43 30.71
N PRO A 5 22.22 -7.90 30.66
CA PRO A 5 21.22 -8.38 29.73
C PRO A 5 21.58 -7.93 28.32
N ILE A 6 21.55 -8.88 27.38
CA ILE A 6 21.71 -8.65 25.95
C ILE A 6 20.56 -7.75 25.50
N SER A 7 20.91 -6.54 25.04
CA SER A 7 19.97 -5.65 24.36
C SER A 7 19.48 -6.35 23.10
N HIS A 8 18.18 -6.65 23.05
CA HIS A 8 17.48 -6.99 21.82
C HIS A 8 17.34 -5.73 20.96
N ASN A 9 18.44 -5.27 20.36
CA ASN A 9 18.35 -4.47 19.14
C ASN A 9 17.98 -5.43 18.01
N ALA A 10 16.67 -5.68 17.87
CA ALA A 10 16.14 -6.15 16.61
C ALA A 10 16.58 -5.15 15.54
N LEU A 11 17.40 -5.61 14.60
CA LEU A 11 17.74 -4.90 13.37
C LEU A 11 16.42 -4.59 12.64
N SER A 12 15.79 -3.46 12.96
CA SER A 12 14.74 -2.91 12.12
C SER A 12 15.44 -2.31 10.91
N VAL A 13 15.75 -3.17 9.94
CA VAL A 13 15.91 -2.70 8.57
C VAL A 13 14.53 -2.17 8.20
N SER A 14 14.32 -0.87 8.37
CA SER A 14 13.13 -0.22 7.84
C SER A 14 13.23 -0.33 6.33
N VAL A 15 12.57 -1.35 5.77
CA VAL A 15 12.34 -1.43 4.34
C VAL A 15 11.29 -0.36 4.05
N GLU A 16 11.66 0.63 3.26
CA GLU A 16 10.70 1.61 2.77
C GLU A 16 9.61 0.88 1.98
N THR A 17 8.36 1.29 2.19
CA THR A 17 7.17 0.59 1.71
C THR A 17 6.41 1.45 0.70
N TRP A 18 5.98 0.84 -0.39
CA TRP A 18 5.16 1.51 -1.39
C TRP A 18 3.72 1.69 -0.95
N PHE A 19 3.22 0.89 0.00
CA PHE A 19 1.85 0.97 0.50
C PHE A 19 1.84 0.91 2.04
N PRO A 20 0.78 1.42 2.68
CA PRO A 20 0.58 1.19 4.10
C PRO A 20 0.48 -0.30 4.43
N ASP A 21 1.01 -0.69 5.60
CA ASP A 21 0.80 -2.03 6.14
C ASP A 21 -0.68 -2.21 6.54
N PRO A 22 -1.39 -3.24 6.02
CA PRO A 22 -2.76 -3.56 6.42
C PRO A 22 -2.95 -3.68 7.95
N CYS A 23 -1.92 -4.08 8.68
CA CYS A 23 -1.95 -4.21 10.14
C CYS A 23 -2.16 -2.87 10.84
N LEU A 24 -1.86 -1.73 10.20
CA LEU A 24 -2.16 -0.40 10.75
C LEU A 24 -3.67 -0.16 10.88
N ILE A 25 -4.45 -0.70 9.94
CA ILE A 25 -5.91 -0.58 9.92
C ILE A 25 -6.54 -1.58 10.87
N VAL A 26 -6.05 -2.83 10.91
CA VAL A 26 -6.61 -3.90 11.76
C VAL A 26 -6.20 -3.76 13.23
N GLY A 27 -4.97 -3.30 13.50
CA GLY A 27 -4.37 -3.30 14.82
C GLY A 27 -4.87 -2.20 15.76
N THR A 28 -5.64 -1.23 15.27
CA THR A 28 -6.21 -0.18 16.12
C THR A 28 -7.47 -0.65 16.83
N THR A 29 -7.53 -0.43 18.15
CA THR A 29 -8.73 -0.66 18.97
C THR A 29 -9.70 0.52 18.97
N SER A 30 -9.27 1.67 18.45
CA SER A 30 -10.08 2.88 18.35
C SER A 30 -10.84 2.89 17.02
N GLU A 31 -12.18 2.93 17.11
CA GLU A 31 -13.08 3.04 15.96
C GLU A 31 -12.80 4.32 15.15
N ASP A 32 -12.58 5.45 15.84
CA ASP A 32 -12.25 6.72 15.18
C ASP A 32 -10.95 6.64 14.37
N ARG A 33 -9.92 6.00 14.92
CA ARG A 33 -8.66 5.78 14.19
C ARG A 33 -8.86 4.84 13.02
N HIS A 34 -9.62 3.75 13.19
CA HIS A 34 -9.93 2.82 12.11
C HIS A 34 -10.59 3.56 10.93
N LYS A 35 -11.66 4.33 11.22
CA LYS A 35 -12.34 5.16 10.22
C LYS A 35 -11.38 6.13 9.55
N ARG A 36 -10.51 6.80 10.33
CA ARG A 36 -9.54 7.76 9.80
C ARG A 36 -8.53 7.12 8.84
N TYR A 37 -7.99 5.95 9.19
CA TYR A 37 -7.08 5.21 8.30
C TYR A 37 -7.75 4.87 6.97
N LEU A 38 -8.96 4.30 7.04
CA LEU A 38 -9.71 3.89 5.85
C LEU A 38 -10.09 5.08 4.96
N VAL A 39 -10.68 6.13 5.54
CA VAL A 39 -11.08 7.34 4.80
C VAL A 39 -9.89 7.97 4.12
N THR A 40 -8.79 8.14 4.85
CA THR A 40 -7.59 8.74 4.30
C THR A 40 -7.03 7.88 3.17
N TRP A 41 -6.84 6.58 3.39
CA TRP A 41 -6.33 5.68 2.36
C TRP A 41 -7.20 5.68 1.10
N LEU A 42 -8.51 5.51 1.25
CA LEU A 42 -9.44 5.49 0.13
C LEU A 42 -9.43 6.81 -0.65
N SER A 43 -9.28 7.95 0.03
CA SER A 43 -9.23 9.27 -0.62
C SER A 43 -8.03 9.45 -1.54
N ILE A 44 -6.87 8.89 -1.17
CA ILE A 44 -5.61 9.09 -1.90
C ILE A 44 -5.24 7.90 -2.78
N ARG A 45 -5.86 6.73 -2.60
CA ARG A 45 -5.47 5.47 -3.24
C ARG A 45 -5.29 5.62 -4.75
N SER A 46 -6.28 6.15 -5.46
CA SER A 46 -6.23 6.27 -6.93
C SER A 46 -5.12 7.21 -7.39
N ALA A 47 -4.91 8.32 -6.68
CA ALA A 47 -3.80 9.24 -6.96
C ALA A 47 -2.44 8.57 -6.71
N TRP A 48 -2.32 7.82 -5.61
CA TRP A 48 -1.10 7.10 -5.26
C TRP A 48 -0.73 6.05 -6.31
N LEU A 49 -1.70 5.25 -6.73
CA LEU A 49 -1.50 4.23 -7.76
C LEU A 49 -1.08 4.86 -9.10
N ASN A 50 -1.69 5.98 -9.48
CA ASN A 50 -1.27 6.73 -10.67
C ASN A 50 0.18 7.22 -10.55
N CYS A 51 0.62 7.72 -9.40
CA CYS A 51 2.00 8.12 -9.18
C CYS A 51 2.98 6.94 -9.30
N ILE A 52 2.61 5.79 -8.75
CA ILE A 52 3.41 4.56 -8.86
C ILE A 52 3.50 4.12 -10.33
N THR A 53 2.38 4.05 -11.05
CA THR A 53 2.35 3.66 -12.47
C THR A 53 3.12 4.65 -13.35
N ALA A 54 3.07 5.95 -13.03
CA ALA A 54 3.84 6.99 -13.72
C ALA A 54 5.32 7.04 -13.30
N SER A 55 5.76 6.19 -12.35
CA SER A 55 7.12 6.20 -11.78
C SER A 55 7.51 7.56 -11.17
N THR A 56 6.54 8.30 -10.64
CA THR A 56 6.76 9.61 -9.97
C THR A 56 6.75 9.51 -8.45
N ALA A 57 6.39 8.35 -7.90
CA ALA A 57 6.45 8.06 -6.47
C ALA A 57 7.76 7.36 -6.08
N SER A 58 8.13 7.51 -4.81
CA SER A 58 9.20 6.76 -4.15
C SER A 58 8.64 5.94 -2.99
N PRO A 59 9.33 4.85 -2.57
CA PRO A 59 9.00 4.14 -1.34
C PRO A 59 8.95 5.08 -0.13
N VAL A 60 8.04 4.81 0.81
CA VAL A 60 7.79 5.66 1.98
C VAL A 60 8.09 4.88 3.25
N HIS A 61 8.75 5.52 4.21
CA HIS A 61 9.02 4.91 5.52
C HIS A 61 7.69 4.60 6.27
N PRO A 62 7.53 3.42 6.88
CA PRO A 62 6.27 3.02 7.55
C PRO A 62 5.74 4.02 8.59
N ALA A 63 6.65 4.68 9.34
CA ALA A 63 6.28 5.72 10.30
C ALA A 63 5.58 6.93 9.64
N ILE A 64 5.96 7.28 8.41
CA ILE A 64 5.34 8.40 7.68
C ILE A 64 3.95 7.99 7.19
N TRP A 65 3.78 6.76 6.69
CA TRP A 65 2.45 6.22 6.39
C TRP A 65 1.53 6.29 7.61
N HIS A 66 2.01 5.81 8.76
CA HIS A 66 1.23 5.86 9.99
C HIS A 66 0.88 7.29 10.42
N GLY A 67 1.84 8.22 10.36
CA GLY A 67 1.63 9.63 10.69
C GLY A 67 0.60 10.28 9.77
N PHE A 68 0.75 10.10 8.45
CA PHE A 68 -0.15 10.67 7.45
C PHE A 68 -1.57 10.14 7.59
N LEU A 69 -1.76 8.82 7.66
CA LEU A 69 -3.09 8.23 7.70
C LEU A 69 -3.84 8.50 9.01
N ASN A 70 -3.13 8.76 10.11
CA ASN A 70 -3.72 9.12 11.39
C ASN A 70 -3.83 10.65 11.61
N SER A 71 -3.34 11.46 10.67
CA SER A 71 -3.38 12.91 10.78
C SER A 71 -4.81 13.44 10.70
N ILE A 72 -5.06 14.53 11.42
CA ILE A 72 -6.29 15.32 11.30
C ILE A 72 -5.87 16.64 10.70
N LEU A 73 -6.15 16.83 9.41
CA LEU A 73 -5.80 18.05 8.69
C LEU A 73 -6.97 19.03 8.75
N ASP A 74 -6.76 20.14 9.44
CA ASP A 74 -7.72 21.25 9.51
C ASP A 74 -7.36 22.31 8.44
N PRO A 75 -8.25 22.60 7.46
CA PRO A 75 -7.99 23.57 6.40
C PRO A 75 -7.62 24.96 6.90
N GLU A 76 -8.09 25.40 8.07
CA GLU A 76 -7.72 26.70 8.62
C GLU A 76 -6.30 26.71 9.18
N GLN A 77 -5.82 25.57 9.68
CA GLN A 77 -4.46 25.40 10.22
C GLN A 77 -3.44 25.04 9.13
N VAL A 78 -3.87 24.44 8.01
CA VAL A 78 -3.01 24.08 6.86
C VAL A 78 -2.28 25.29 6.29
N PHE A 79 -2.87 26.48 6.37
CA PHE A 79 -2.31 27.72 5.82
C PHE A 79 -1.83 28.73 6.88
N SER A 80 -1.91 28.40 8.17
CA SER A 80 -1.58 29.34 9.27
C SER A 80 -0.77 28.70 10.42
N SER A 81 0.54 28.96 10.42
CA SER A 81 1.45 28.97 11.59
C SER A 81 1.84 27.62 12.26
N SER A 82 3.02 27.67 12.92
CA SER A 82 3.93 26.58 13.33
C SER A 82 3.53 25.82 14.61
N SER A 83 2.64 24.85 14.48
CA SER A 83 2.33 23.85 15.51
C SER A 83 2.94 22.48 15.15
N ALA A 84 2.93 21.52 16.08
CA ALA A 84 3.35 20.14 15.80
C ALA A 84 2.50 19.48 14.69
N SER A 85 1.23 19.88 14.54
CA SER A 85 0.38 19.46 13.40
C SER A 85 0.91 20.03 12.08
N SER A 86 1.44 21.25 12.09
CA SER A 86 2.04 21.92 10.93
C SER A 86 3.34 21.26 10.49
N CYS A 87 4.14 20.71 11.41
CA CYS A 87 5.35 19.94 11.04
C CYS A 87 5.00 18.61 10.35
N GLN A 88 4.07 17.84 10.91
CA GLN A 88 3.61 16.59 10.28
C GLN A 88 2.94 16.83 8.93
N LEU A 89 2.24 17.97 8.81
CA LEU A 89 1.60 18.41 7.59
C LEU A 89 2.63 18.84 6.54
N ASN A 90 3.64 19.62 6.91
CA ASN A 90 4.73 19.98 6.00
C ASN A 90 5.48 18.74 5.53
N GLU A 91 5.77 17.79 6.41
CA GLU A 91 6.41 16.52 6.06
C GLU A 91 5.53 15.68 5.11
N ALA A 92 4.21 15.65 5.35
CA ALA A 92 3.26 15.01 4.43
C ALA A 92 3.14 15.76 3.09
N MET A 93 3.18 17.09 3.07
CA MET A 93 3.18 17.90 1.85
C MET A 93 4.45 17.70 1.05
N ASP A 94 5.60 17.64 1.70
CA ASP A 94 6.89 17.42 1.07
C ASP A 94 6.96 16.02 0.45
N LEU A 95 6.34 15.02 1.09
CA LEU A 95 6.39 13.63 0.63
C LEU A 95 5.31 13.26 -0.39
N PHE A 96 4.05 13.63 -0.13
CA PHE A 96 2.91 13.25 -0.96
C PHE A 96 2.47 14.37 -1.93
N GLY A 97 2.82 15.63 -1.64
CA GLY A 97 2.44 16.78 -2.44
C GLY A 97 1.08 17.39 -2.04
N PRO A 98 0.82 18.63 -2.51
CA PRO A 98 -0.37 19.41 -2.13
C PRO A 98 -1.69 18.79 -2.58
N GLU A 99 -1.68 18.04 -3.69
CA GLU A 99 -2.89 17.37 -4.20
C GLU A 99 -3.38 16.26 -3.25
N PHE A 100 -2.47 15.51 -2.64
CA PHE A 100 -2.81 14.46 -1.67
C PHE A 100 -3.38 15.05 -0.38
N VAL A 101 -2.81 16.15 0.10
CA VAL A 101 -3.33 16.89 1.26
C VAL A 101 -4.74 17.44 0.96
N LYS A 102 -4.96 17.98 -0.23
CA LYS A 102 -6.28 18.44 -0.66
C LYS A 102 -7.31 17.30 -0.71
N LEU A 103 -6.95 16.14 -1.25
CA LEU A 103 -7.80 14.94 -1.26
C LEU A 103 -8.15 14.49 0.15
N HIS A 104 -7.16 14.45 1.05
CA HIS A 104 -7.35 14.12 2.46
C HIS A 104 -8.36 15.08 3.12
N ILE A 105 -8.11 16.39 3.07
CA ILE A 105 -8.98 17.40 3.70
C ILE A 105 -10.41 17.28 3.16
N THR A 106 -10.56 17.19 1.84
CA THR A 106 -11.87 17.08 1.19
C THR A 106 -12.64 15.85 1.66
N ALA A 107 -11.98 14.70 1.77
CA ALA A 107 -12.59 13.46 2.21
C ALA A 107 -13.08 13.49 3.67
N HIS A 108 -12.35 14.17 4.56
CA HIS A 108 -12.77 14.29 5.97
C HIS A 108 -13.83 15.37 6.19
N GLN A 109 -13.87 16.42 5.36
CA GLN A 109 -14.93 17.44 5.43
C GLN A 109 -16.23 17.01 4.76
N SER A 110 -16.14 16.22 3.68
CA SER A 110 -17.28 15.70 2.94
C SER A 110 -17.05 14.24 2.57
N PRO A 111 -17.28 13.31 3.51
CA PRO A 111 -17.04 11.87 3.29
C PRO A 111 -17.99 11.23 2.28
N ALA A 112 -18.99 11.97 1.78
CA ALA A 112 -20.04 11.48 0.88
C ALA A 112 -19.54 11.11 -0.54
N LEU A 113 -18.24 11.23 -0.83
CA LEU A 113 -17.68 11.09 -2.17
C LEU A 113 -16.50 10.09 -2.27
N LEU A 114 -16.25 9.27 -1.25
CA LEU A 114 -15.27 8.20 -1.41
C LEU A 114 -15.80 7.17 -2.41
N THR A 115 -14.92 6.68 -3.28
CA THR A 115 -15.27 5.62 -4.22
C THR A 115 -14.39 4.40 -4.02
N TRP A 116 -14.99 3.23 -4.02
CA TRP A 116 -14.32 1.92 -4.01
C TRP A 116 -14.87 1.12 -5.20
N HIS A 117 -14.03 0.84 -6.21
CA HIS A 117 -14.46 0.19 -7.46
C HIS A 117 -15.74 0.79 -8.07
N ASN A 118 -15.81 2.13 -8.17
CA ASN A 118 -16.96 2.89 -8.66
C ASN A 118 -18.22 2.84 -7.78
N ILE A 119 -18.13 2.29 -6.56
CA ILE A 119 -19.21 2.34 -5.57
C ILE A 119 -18.92 3.49 -4.62
N THR A 120 -19.90 4.37 -4.39
CA THR A 120 -19.79 5.41 -3.37
C THR A 120 -19.83 4.76 -1.99
N VAL A 121 -18.81 5.04 -1.18
CA VAL A 121 -18.68 4.54 0.19
C VAL A 121 -18.82 5.72 1.13
N THR A 122 -19.64 5.57 2.18
CA THR A 122 -19.68 6.55 3.28
C THR A 122 -19.07 5.92 4.52
N VAL A 123 -18.55 6.76 5.42
CA VAL A 123 -17.92 6.30 6.67
C VAL A 123 -18.88 5.47 7.53
N ASP A 124 -20.16 5.83 7.49
CA ASP A 124 -21.22 5.14 8.24
C ASP A 124 -21.66 3.82 7.61
N THR A 125 -21.21 3.51 6.39
CA THR A 125 -21.61 2.32 5.62
C THR A 125 -20.45 1.36 5.33
N LEU A 126 -19.28 1.57 5.96
CA LEU A 126 -18.12 0.68 5.86
C LEU A 126 -18.46 -0.70 6.45
N SER A 127 -18.94 -1.60 5.61
CA SER A 127 -19.22 -2.99 5.99
C SER A 127 -17.90 -3.74 6.25
N THR A 128 -17.95 -4.78 7.09
CA THR A 128 -16.81 -5.67 7.32
C THR A 128 -16.28 -6.25 6.00
N GLU A 129 -17.16 -6.54 5.05
CA GLU A 129 -16.79 -7.04 3.73
C GLU A 129 -15.94 -6.03 2.96
N LEU A 130 -16.33 -4.75 2.92
CA LEU A 130 -15.56 -3.71 2.24
C LEU A 130 -14.20 -3.49 2.90
N ILE A 131 -14.15 -3.51 4.24
CA ILE A 131 -12.89 -3.42 4.97
C ILE A 131 -11.97 -4.59 4.60
N CYS A 132 -12.49 -5.83 4.57
CA CYS A 132 -11.74 -6.99 4.13
C CYS A 132 -11.24 -6.84 2.68
N GLN A 133 -12.04 -6.28 1.79
CA GLN A 133 -11.61 -6.01 0.41
C GLN A 133 -10.47 -4.99 0.34
N VAL A 134 -10.56 -3.88 1.08
CA VAL A 134 -9.51 -2.86 1.15
C VAL A 134 -8.22 -3.42 1.73
N LEU A 135 -8.32 -4.22 2.79
CA LEU A 135 -7.16 -4.87 3.41
C LEU A 135 -6.51 -5.88 2.46
N TRP A 136 -7.32 -6.65 1.74
CA TRP A 136 -6.84 -7.59 0.73
C TRP A 136 -6.12 -6.87 -0.40
N ASP A 137 -6.69 -5.77 -0.90
CA ASP A 137 -6.08 -4.93 -1.93
C ASP A 137 -4.73 -4.36 -1.47
N LEU A 138 -4.64 -3.82 -0.25
CA LEU A 138 -3.39 -3.35 0.34
C LEU A 138 -2.36 -4.47 0.48
N ALA A 139 -2.75 -5.64 0.99
CA ALA A 139 -1.87 -6.78 1.15
C ALA A 139 -1.33 -7.27 -0.20
N LYS A 140 -2.20 -7.35 -1.21
CA LYS A 140 -1.84 -7.72 -2.58
C LYS A 140 -0.80 -6.76 -3.16
N HIS A 141 -1.06 -5.46 -3.09
CA HIS A 141 -0.17 -4.43 -3.61
C HIS A 141 1.19 -4.42 -2.90
N ASN A 142 1.22 -4.52 -1.57
CA ASN A 142 2.46 -4.66 -0.82
C ASN A 142 3.25 -5.87 -1.29
N PHE A 143 2.62 -7.04 -1.38
CA PHE A 143 3.30 -8.26 -1.78
C PHE A 143 3.87 -8.20 -3.21
N HIS A 144 3.17 -7.57 -4.15
CA HIS A 144 3.70 -7.34 -5.51
C HIS A 144 5.01 -6.54 -5.48
N PHE A 145 5.04 -5.44 -4.71
CA PHE A 145 6.21 -4.55 -4.65
C PHE A 145 7.35 -5.12 -3.80
N GLU A 146 7.04 -5.87 -2.75
CA GLU A 146 8.02 -6.61 -1.97
C GLU A 146 8.70 -7.66 -2.82
N LEU A 147 7.93 -8.45 -3.59
CA LEU A 147 8.50 -9.45 -4.49
C LEU A 147 9.36 -8.79 -5.58
N LEU A 148 8.89 -7.71 -6.20
CA LEU A 148 9.65 -6.96 -7.20
C LEU A 148 10.96 -6.42 -6.62
N SER A 149 10.91 -5.84 -5.42
CA SER A 149 12.08 -5.27 -4.76
C SER A 149 13.08 -6.34 -4.34
N LEU A 150 12.58 -7.49 -3.86
CA LEU A 150 13.40 -8.65 -3.53
C LEU A 150 14.08 -9.23 -4.76
N ASP A 151 13.33 -9.42 -5.85
CA ASP A 151 13.84 -9.96 -7.10
C ASP A 151 14.92 -9.06 -7.71
N LYS A 152 14.71 -7.73 -7.70
CA LYS A 152 15.73 -6.73 -8.11
C LYS A 152 17.03 -6.86 -7.35
N ARG A 153 16.98 -7.20 -6.06
CA ARG A 153 18.17 -7.37 -5.20
C ARG A 153 18.84 -8.72 -5.39
N MET A 154 18.07 -9.78 -5.59
CA MET A 154 18.59 -11.14 -5.72
C MET A 154 19.13 -11.43 -7.13
N ALA A 155 18.50 -10.87 -8.16
CA ALA A 155 18.79 -11.13 -9.56
C ALA A 155 19.32 -9.88 -10.29
N THR A 156 20.14 -9.05 -9.62
CA THR A 156 20.66 -7.77 -10.17
C THR A 156 21.28 -7.93 -11.55
N ALA A 157 22.02 -9.02 -11.81
CA ALA A 157 22.62 -9.29 -13.11
C ALA A 157 21.56 -9.47 -14.22
N ALA A 158 20.49 -10.22 -13.94
CA ALA A 158 19.40 -10.44 -14.88
C ALA A 158 18.62 -9.15 -15.16
N TRP A 159 18.42 -8.32 -14.12
CA TRP A 159 17.81 -6.99 -14.28
C TRP A 159 18.65 -6.03 -15.12
N ASN A 160 19.97 -6.12 -15.06
CA ASN A 160 20.87 -5.31 -15.88
C ASN A 160 20.95 -5.80 -17.33
N ASP A 161 20.70 -7.09 -17.57
CA ASP A 161 20.69 -7.69 -18.90
C ASP A 161 19.39 -7.38 -19.64
N ASP A 162 18.24 -7.75 -19.05
CA ASP A 162 16.92 -7.48 -19.62
C ASP A 162 15.87 -7.22 -18.52
N SER A 163 15.79 -5.95 -18.12
CA SER A 163 14.82 -5.49 -17.12
C SER A 163 13.35 -5.67 -17.56
N THR A 164 13.06 -5.67 -18.86
CA THR A 164 11.68 -5.77 -19.37
C THR A 164 11.18 -7.20 -19.22
N THR A 165 11.95 -8.16 -19.74
CA THR A 165 11.62 -9.59 -19.59
C THR A 165 11.57 -9.98 -18.12
N ARG A 166 12.51 -9.49 -17.29
CA ARG A 166 12.50 -9.80 -15.86
C ARG A 166 11.27 -9.24 -15.15
N LEU A 167 10.86 -8.02 -15.47
CA LEU A 167 9.61 -7.44 -14.96
C LEU A 167 8.39 -8.27 -15.36
N GLU A 168 8.29 -8.69 -16.62
CA GLU A 168 7.19 -9.55 -17.09
C GLU A 168 7.13 -10.86 -16.30
N MET A 169 8.26 -11.49 -16.04
CA MET A 169 8.33 -12.72 -15.23
C MET A 169 7.80 -12.51 -13.81
N VAL A 170 8.16 -11.40 -13.17
CA VAL A 170 7.61 -11.03 -11.85
C VAL A 170 6.10 -10.83 -11.92
N LEU A 171 5.61 -10.11 -12.94
CA LEU A 171 4.18 -9.86 -13.12
C LEU A 171 3.38 -11.13 -13.39
N HIS A 172 3.95 -12.12 -14.08
CA HIS A 172 3.33 -13.42 -14.35
C HIS A 172 3.09 -14.28 -13.10
N VAL A 173 3.73 -13.98 -11.97
CA VAL A 173 3.43 -14.63 -10.68
C VAL A 173 2.02 -14.28 -10.18
N PHE A 174 1.44 -13.18 -10.66
CA PHE A 174 0.17 -12.65 -10.21
C PHE A 174 -0.93 -12.81 -11.24
N VAL A 175 -2.18 -12.76 -10.76
CA VAL A 175 -3.35 -12.77 -11.63
C VAL A 175 -3.35 -11.49 -12.47
N GLY A 176 -3.49 -11.64 -13.79
CA GLY A 176 -3.37 -10.56 -14.78
C GLY A 176 -2.05 -10.58 -15.57
N GLY A 177 -0.99 -11.18 -15.02
CA GLY A 177 0.31 -11.30 -15.69
C GLY A 177 0.90 -9.96 -16.09
N ALA A 178 1.61 -9.91 -17.23
CA ALA A 178 2.17 -8.68 -17.79
C ALA A 178 1.10 -7.61 -18.14
N GLY A 179 -0.18 -7.99 -18.25
CA GLY A 179 -1.29 -7.06 -18.46
C GLY A 179 -1.85 -6.45 -17.17
N THR A 180 -1.24 -6.72 -16.01
CA THR A 180 -1.69 -6.21 -14.72
C THR A 180 -1.49 -4.69 -14.64
N VAL A 181 -2.57 -3.93 -14.86
CA VAL A 181 -2.59 -2.50 -14.57
C VAL A 181 -2.91 -2.34 -13.09
N LEU A 182 -1.93 -1.82 -12.34
CA LEU A 182 -2.04 -1.58 -10.91
C LEU A 182 -3.26 -0.71 -10.60
N GLY A 183 -4.13 -1.18 -9.69
CA GLY A 183 -5.30 -0.43 -9.26
C GLY A 183 -6.52 -0.54 -10.17
N SER A 184 -6.39 -1.19 -11.33
CA SER A 184 -7.49 -1.42 -12.28
C SER A 184 -7.86 -2.90 -12.38
N GLU A 185 -7.26 -3.77 -11.57
CA GLU A 185 -7.62 -5.18 -11.59
C GLU A 185 -9.05 -5.36 -11.06
N PRO A 186 -9.91 -6.10 -11.79
CA PRO A 186 -11.22 -6.44 -11.26
C PRO A 186 -11.05 -7.27 -9.98
N PHE A 187 -11.96 -7.08 -9.03
CA PHE A 187 -12.05 -8.02 -7.91
C PHE A 187 -12.28 -9.40 -8.51
N LEU A 188 -11.48 -10.37 -8.09
CA LEU A 188 -11.51 -11.67 -8.72
C LEU A 188 -12.84 -12.36 -8.39
N ASP A 189 -13.66 -12.60 -9.41
CA ASP A 189 -14.89 -13.40 -9.29
C ASP A 189 -14.61 -14.88 -8.96
N ARG A 190 -13.34 -15.28 -8.98
CA ARG A 190 -12.86 -16.64 -8.75
C ARG A 190 -11.63 -16.66 -7.84
N ASN A 191 -11.57 -17.66 -6.97
CA ASN A 191 -10.44 -17.91 -6.08
C ASN A 191 -9.24 -18.44 -6.90
N GLN A 192 -8.37 -17.54 -7.36
CA GLN A 192 -7.20 -17.82 -8.22
C GLN A 192 -5.95 -17.12 -7.71
N GLY A 193 -4.77 -17.54 -8.19
CA GLY A 193 -3.48 -16.99 -7.78
C GLY A 193 -2.72 -17.91 -6.83
N LEU A 194 -1.62 -17.42 -6.28
CA LEU A 194 -0.76 -18.17 -5.34
C LEU A 194 -1.51 -18.65 -4.08
N GLY A 195 -2.51 -17.88 -3.62
CA GLY A 195 -3.33 -18.20 -2.45
C GLY A 195 -4.52 -19.11 -2.75
N ALA A 196 -4.66 -19.62 -3.98
CA ALA A 196 -5.88 -20.34 -4.35
C ALA A 196 -6.05 -21.66 -3.57
N LEU A 197 -7.30 -21.96 -3.19
CA LEU A 197 -7.64 -23.16 -2.42
C LEU A 197 -7.50 -24.44 -3.26
N ARG A 198 -7.90 -24.38 -4.53
CA ARG A 198 -7.82 -25.52 -5.45
C ARG A 198 -6.44 -25.56 -6.09
N ALA A 199 -5.85 -26.75 -6.15
CA ALA A 199 -4.53 -26.94 -6.74
C ALA A 199 -4.49 -26.53 -8.23
N GLU A 200 -5.56 -26.79 -8.97
CA GLU A 200 -5.70 -26.41 -10.38
C GLU A 200 -5.62 -24.89 -10.61
N ASP A 201 -6.25 -24.10 -9.73
CA ASP A 201 -6.26 -22.65 -9.80
C ASP A 201 -4.95 -22.02 -9.32
N ARG A 202 -4.17 -22.77 -8.51
CA ARG A 202 -2.90 -22.33 -7.94
C ARG A 202 -1.69 -22.71 -8.79
N SER A 203 -1.74 -23.87 -9.45
CA SER A 203 -0.59 -24.48 -10.15
C SER A 203 0.08 -23.56 -11.17
N PRO A 204 -0.65 -22.78 -12.00
CA PRO A 204 0.00 -21.90 -12.98
C PRO A 204 0.89 -20.84 -12.31
N PHE A 205 0.42 -20.27 -11.20
CA PHE A 205 1.13 -19.22 -10.48
C PHE A 205 2.33 -19.76 -9.71
N ILE A 206 2.22 -20.96 -9.14
CA ILE A 206 3.37 -21.66 -8.53
C ILE A 206 4.43 -21.95 -9.59
N GLU A 207 4.02 -22.38 -10.78
CA GLU A 207 4.97 -22.66 -11.86
C GLU A 207 5.66 -21.38 -12.34
N ASN A 208 4.92 -20.27 -12.51
CA ASN A 208 5.51 -18.98 -12.83
C ASN A 208 6.49 -18.51 -11.75
N PHE A 209 6.14 -18.70 -10.47
CA PHE A 209 7.02 -18.38 -9.35
C PHE A 209 8.29 -19.26 -9.35
N ARG A 210 8.15 -20.56 -9.63
CA ARG A 210 9.29 -21.47 -9.77
C ARG A 210 10.22 -21.04 -10.91
N VAL A 211 9.64 -20.68 -12.06
CA VAL A 211 10.40 -20.19 -13.22
C VAL A 211 11.16 -18.91 -12.87
N LEU A 212 10.51 -17.93 -12.24
CA LEU A 212 11.15 -16.70 -11.76
C LEU A 212 12.37 -16.97 -10.87
N LEU A 213 12.25 -17.92 -9.95
CA LEU A 213 13.34 -18.28 -9.02
C LEU A 213 14.46 -19.11 -9.67
N SER A 214 14.20 -19.74 -10.82
CA SER A 214 15.14 -20.64 -11.49
C SER A 214 15.90 -19.98 -12.65
N SER A 215 15.47 -18.79 -13.07
CA SER A 215 16.10 -17.95 -14.09
C SER A 215 17.07 -16.94 -13.49
#